data_AF-A0A1F5VXW1-F1
#
_entry.id   AF-A0A1F5VXW1-F1
#
_cell.length_a   1.000
_cell.length_b   1.000
_cell.length_c   1.000
_cell.angle_alpha   90.00
_cell.angle_beta   90.00
_cell.angle_gamma   90.00
#
_symmetry.space_group_name_H-M   'P 1'
#
loop_
_entity.id
_entity.type
_entity.pdbx_description
1 polymer ?
#
loop_
_entity_poly.entity_id
_entity_poly.type
_entity_poly.pdbx_seq_one_letter_code
_entity_poly.pdbx_strand_id
1 'polypeptide(L)'
;MRKLIIRDSKIMKMAVQQEIKRSPESRYEHRLHGILLICSGMSCYEVARLLGHSARTIQYWVRKFERSGFAGLEEMQRSGRPCVFDDDMRDQIGKDIRTFPRDFGYAQNLWDGKLLSYHLLEKFHISLGVRQCQRLFRQLGFRRRKPRP
;
A
#
# COMPACT_ATOMS: atom_id res chain seq x y z
N MET A 1 27.65 -15.18 -36.79
CA MET A 1 26.17 -15.27 -36.61
C MET A 1 25.56 -13.88 -36.83
N ARG A 2 24.42 -13.77 -37.50
CA ARG A 2 23.74 -12.46 -37.69
C ARG A 2 23.11 -12.02 -36.37
N LYS A 3 23.26 -10.74 -36.02
CA LYS A 3 22.61 -10.14 -34.86
C LYS A 3 21.10 -10.16 -35.07
N LEU A 4 20.36 -10.70 -34.12
CA LEU A 4 18.90 -10.64 -34.13
C LEU A 4 18.46 -9.19 -33.85
N ILE A 5 17.52 -8.68 -34.66
CA ILE A 5 17.02 -7.31 -34.57
C ILE A 5 15.52 -7.36 -34.31
N ILE A 6 15.07 -6.64 -33.29
CA ILE A 6 13.65 -6.42 -33.01
C ILE A 6 13.21 -5.15 -33.75
N ARG A 7 12.14 -5.24 -34.55
CA ARG A 7 11.52 -4.07 -35.20
C ARG A 7 10.96 -3.12 -34.15
N ASP A 8 11.02 -1.82 -34.41
CA ASP A 8 10.58 -0.77 -33.47
C ASP A 8 11.17 -0.90 -32.06
N SER A 9 12.47 -1.20 -32.00
CA SER A 9 13.20 -1.53 -30.77
C SER A 9 12.97 -0.56 -29.61
N LYS A 10 12.77 0.74 -29.88
CA LYS A 10 12.46 1.75 -28.86
C LYS A 10 11.08 1.54 -28.23
N ILE A 11 10.05 1.30 -29.04
CA ILE A 11 8.67 1.04 -28.57
C ILE A 11 8.64 -0.30 -27.84
N MET A 12 9.25 -1.32 -28.43
CA MET A 12 9.31 -2.66 -27.83
C MET A 12 10.08 -2.64 -26.51
N LYS A 13 11.16 -1.86 -26.39
CA LYS A 13 11.87 -1.68 -25.11
C LYS A 13 10.95 -1.10 -24.03
N MET A 14 10.13 -0.11 -24.37
CA MET A 14 9.17 0.47 -23.42
C MET A 14 8.09 -0.53 -23.02
N ALA A 15 7.55 -1.30 -23.97
CA ALA A 15 6.55 -2.33 -23.70
C ALA A 15 7.08 -3.43 -22.77
N VAL A 16 8.29 -3.94 -23.05
CA VAL A 16 8.97 -4.93 -22.18
C VAL A 16 9.21 -4.36 -20.78
N GLN A 17 9.63 -3.10 -20.67
CA GLN A 17 9.81 -2.44 -19.36
C GLN A 17 8.49 -2.26 -18.60
N GLN A 18 7.36 -2.11 -19.28
CA GLN A 18 6.04 -2.06 -18.65
C GLN A 18 5.63 -3.46 -18.16
N GLU A 19 5.85 -4.49 -18.97
CA GLU A 19 5.54 -5.88 -18.58
C GLU A 19 6.35 -6.30 -17.35
N ILE A 20 7.64 -5.94 -17.30
CA ILE A 20 8.50 -6.15 -16.12
C ILE A 20 7.90 -5.53 -14.84
N LYS A 21 7.18 -4.42 -14.96
CA LYS A 21 6.59 -3.70 -13.83
C LYS A 21 5.19 -4.21 -13.46
N ARG A 22 4.61 -5.10 -14.25
CA ARG A 22 3.20 -5.48 -14.17
C ARG A 22 2.85 -6.27 -12.92
N SER A 23 3.72 -7.19 -12.49
CA SER A 23 3.49 -8.03 -11.32
C SER A 23 4.61 -7.89 -10.28
N PRO A 24 4.33 -8.17 -9.00
CA PRO A 24 5.37 -8.30 -7.97
C PRO A 24 6.45 -9.33 -8.33
N GLU A 25 6.05 -10.47 -8.91
CA GLU A 25 6.93 -11.57 -9.29
C GLU A 25 7.89 -11.15 -10.40
N SER A 26 7.38 -10.48 -11.44
CA SER A 26 8.22 -9.99 -12.54
C SER A 26 9.22 -8.93 -12.05
N ARG A 27 8.82 -8.06 -11.11
CA ARG A 27 9.71 -7.10 -10.47
C ARG A 27 10.75 -7.77 -9.58
N TYR A 28 10.43 -8.91 -8.98
CA TYR A 28 11.36 -9.72 -8.21
C TYR A 28 12.41 -10.39 -9.12
N GLU A 29 11.97 -11.06 -10.18
CA GLU A 29 12.85 -11.65 -11.19
C GLU A 29 13.77 -10.63 -11.87
N HIS A 30 13.25 -9.43 -12.14
CA HIS A 30 14.04 -8.33 -12.69
C HIS A 30 15.14 -7.85 -11.73
N ARG A 31 14.85 -7.84 -10.42
CA ARG A 31 15.83 -7.54 -9.38
C ARG A 31 16.89 -8.64 -9.27
N LEU A 32 16.49 -9.91 -9.37
CA LEU A 32 17.41 -11.06 -9.42
C LEU A 32 18.39 -10.94 -10.58
N HIS A 33 17.90 -10.63 -11.79
CA HIS A 33 18.78 -10.37 -12.94
C HIS A 33 19.75 -9.22 -12.68
N GLY A 34 19.31 -8.16 -12.02
CA GLY A 34 20.20 -7.07 -11.60
C GLY A 34 21.33 -7.55 -10.70
N ILE A 35 21.03 -8.37 -9.69
CA ILE A 35 22.04 -8.94 -8.78
C ILE A 35 22.97 -9.90 -9.54
N LEU A 36 22.44 -10.75 -10.41
CA LEU A 36 23.24 -11.68 -11.22
C LEU A 36 24.29 -10.95 -12.06
N LEU A 37 23.94 -9.80 -12.66
CA LEU A 37 24.89 -8.99 -13.43
C LEU A 37 25.98 -8.37 -12.55
N ILE A 38 25.65 -7.95 -11.33
CA ILE A 38 26.64 -7.48 -10.35
C ILE A 38 27.58 -8.61 -9.95
N CYS A 39 27.05 -9.80 -9.65
CA CYS A 39 27.86 -11.00 -9.37
C CYS A 39 28.76 -11.40 -10.54
N SER A 40 28.37 -11.04 -11.77
CA SER A 40 29.18 -11.24 -12.98
C SER A 40 30.28 -10.18 -13.17
N GLY A 41 30.49 -9.30 -12.19
CA GLY A 41 31.56 -8.29 -12.18
C GLY A 41 31.17 -6.94 -12.78
N MET A 42 29.93 -6.74 -13.18
CA MET A 42 29.48 -5.43 -13.69
C MET A 42 29.32 -4.42 -12.56
N SER A 43 29.62 -3.15 -12.84
CA SER A 43 29.37 -2.06 -11.92
C SER A 43 27.88 -1.71 -11.83
N CYS A 44 27.47 -1.08 -10.72
CA CYS A 44 26.11 -0.57 -10.56
C CYS A 44 25.68 0.40 -11.68
N TYR A 45 26.63 1.14 -12.28
CA TYR A 45 26.35 2.07 -13.37
C TYR A 45 26.09 1.36 -14.70
N GLU A 46 26.83 0.30 -15.00
CA GLU A 46 26.63 -0.51 -16.21
C GLU A 46 25.29 -1.25 -16.15
N VAL A 47 25.01 -1.90 -15.01
CA VAL A 47 23.72 -2.59 -14.79
C VAL A 47 22.56 -1.61 -14.88
N ALA A 48 22.69 -0.42 -14.29
CA ALA A 48 21.67 0.63 -14.38
C ALA A 48 21.38 1.03 -15.83
N ARG A 49 22.43 1.22 -16.64
CA ARG A 49 22.31 1.56 -18.07
C ARG A 49 21.64 0.43 -18.86
N LEU A 50 21.99 -0.82 -18.58
CA LEU A 50 21.45 -1.99 -19.26
C LEU A 50 19.96 -2.20 -18.93
N LEU A 51 19.60 -2.15 -17.65
CA LEU A 51 18.24 -2.42 -17.19
C LEU A 51 17.31 -1.19 -17.25
N GLY A 52 17.83 0.00 -17.51
CA GLY A 52 17.06 1.24 -17.57
C GLY A 52 16.63 1.76 -16.19
N HIS A 53 17.50 1.62 -15.19
CA HIS A 53 17.31 2.14 -13.83
C HIS A 53 18.38 3.19 -13.49
N SER A 54 18.24 3.84 -12.35
CA SER A 54 19.31 4.68 -11.80
C SER A 54 20.35 3.81 -11.09
N ALA A 55 21.62 4.26 -11.05
CA ALA A 55 22.67 3.57 -10.28
C ALA A 55 22.29 3.44 -8.78
N ARG A 56 21.60 4.46 -8.22
CA ARG A 56 21.08 4.43 -6.85
C ARG A 56 20.06 3.31 -6.63
N THR A 57 19.21 3.02 -7.62
CA THR A 57 18.25 1.91 -7.54
C THR A 57 18.95 0.57 -7.48
N ILE A 58 19.97 0.36 -8.32
CA ILE A 58 20.76 -0.88 -8.33
C ILE A 58 21.51 -1.04 -7.00
N GLN A 59 22.17 0.02 -6.51
CA GLN A 59 22.82 0.01 -5.19
C GLN A 59 21.85 -0.32 -4.07
N TYR A 60 20.62 0.18 -4.13
CA TYR A 60 19.58 -0.14 -3.15
C TYR A 60 19.23 -1.63 -3.17
N TRP A 61 19.10 -2.25 -4.34
CA TRP A 61 18.86 -3.69 -4.47
C TRP A 61 20.01 -4.50 -3.89
N VAL A 62 21.25 -4.17 -4.23
CA VAL A 62 22.46 -4.83 -3.69
C VAL A 62 22.47 -4.73 -2.17
N ARG A 63 22.31 -3.53 -1.59
CA ARG A 63 22.28 -3.36 -0.13
C ARG A 63 21.14 -4.10 0.56
N LYS A 64 20.00 -4.28 -0.12
CA LYS A 64 18.88 -5.08 0.42
C LYS A 64 19.18 -6.57 0.37
N PHE A 65 19.80 -7.03 -0.72
CA PHE A 65 20.24 -8.41 -0.87
C PHE A 65 21.30 -8.77 0.18
N GLU A 66 22.33 -7.94 0.35
CA GLU A 66 23.37 -8.17 1.38
C GLU A 66 22.80 -8.23 2.81
N ARG A 67 21.72 -7.50 3.09
CA ARG A 67 21.12 -7.43 4.44
C ARG A 67 20.10 -8.53 4.72
N SER A 68 19.38 -9.02 3.70
CA SER A 68 18.21 -9.87 3.90
C SER A 68 18.09 -11.00 2.86
N GLY A 69 19.15 -11.25 2.09
CA GLY A 69 19.19 -12.23 1.02
C GLY A 69 18.09 -12.00 -0.02
N PHE A 70 17.57 -13.12 -0.54
CA PHE A 70 16.49 -13.12 -1.53
C PHE A 70 15.21 -12.42 -1.04
N ALA A 71 14.86 -12.54 0.23
CA ALA A 71 13.69 -11.85 0.81
C ALA A 71 13.83 -10.31 0.74
N GLY A 72 15.06 -9.79 0.73
CA GLY A 72 15.32 -8.37 0.51
C GLY A 72 14.87 -7.88 -0.87
N LEU A 73 14.87 -8.74 -1.88
CA LEU A 73 14.49 -8.39 -3.24
C LEU A 73 12.99 -8.50 -3.48
N GLU A 74 12.21 -9.08 -2.58
CA GLU A 74 10.77 -9.15 -2.72
C GLU A 74 10.12 -7.76 -2.57
N GLU A 75 8.97 -7.58 -3.19
CA GLU A 75 8.14 -6.41 -2.91
C GLU A 75 7.35 -6.66 -1.64
N MET A 76 7.84 -6.11 -0.52
CA MET A 76 7.02 -6.04 0.68
C MET A 76 5.81 -5.18 0.38
N GLN A 77 4.63 -5.65 0.79
CA GLN A 77 3.43 -4.82 0.81
C GLN A 77 3.78 -3.52 1.51
N ARG A 78 3.74 -2.41 0.76
CA ARG A 78 3.81 -1.09 1.36
C ARG A 78 2.49 -0.91 2.09
N SER A 79 2.46 -1.26 3.38
CA SER A 79 1.48 -0.67 4.28
C SER A 79 1.56 0.83 4.02
N GLY A 80 0.47 1.43 3.56
CA GLY A 80 0.41 2.87 3.30
C GLY A 80 0.69 3.65 4.59
N ARG A 81 0.19 4.88 4.69
CA ARG A 81 0.13 5.56 5.99
C ARG A 81 -0.49 4.59 7.01
N PRO A 82 0.17 4.27 8.14
CA PRO A 82 -0.39 3.34 9.12
C PRO A 82 -1.81 3.76 9.41
N CYS A 83 -2.74 2.86 9.09
CA CYS A 83 -4.14 3.09 9.39
C CYS A 83 -4.20 3.18 10.91
N VAL A 84 -4.75 4.27 11.45
CA VAL A 84 -4.94 4.43 12.91
C VAL A 84 -5.83 3.30 13.45
N PHE A 85 -6.55 2.61 12.56
CA PHE A 85 -7.35 1.44 12.85
C PHE A 85 -6.64 0.20 12.34
N ASP A 86 -6.36 -0.73 13.25
CA ASP A 86 -6.18 -2.13 12.91
C ASP A 86 -7.46 -2.66 12.23
N ASP A 87 -7.34 -3.68 11.39
CA ASP A 87 -8.49 -4.23 10.65
C ASP A 87 -9.55 -4.78 11.64
N ASP A 88 -9.10 -5.43 12.71
CA ASP A 88 -9.96 -5.91 13.81
C ASP A 88 -10.73 -4.77 14.50
N MET A 89 -10.05 -3.65 14.71
CA MET A 89 -10.66 -2.46 15.34
C MET A 89 -11.69 -1.83 14.40
N ARG A 90 -11.41 -1.79 13.10
CA ARG A 90 -12.35 -1.26 12.11
C ARG A 90 -13.62 -2.10 12.03
N ASP A 91 -13.49 -3.41 12.12
CA ASP A 91 -14.63 -4.33 12.17
C ASP A 91 -15.43 -4.15 13.45
N GLN A 92 -14.77 -3.97 14.60
CA GLN A 92 -15.45 -3.71 15.86
C GLN A 92 -16.22 -2.39 15.85
N ILE A 93 -15.60 -1.31 15.35
CA ILE A 93 -16.29 -0.01 15.17
C ILE A 93 -17.47 -0.16 14.19
N GLY A 94 -17.29 -0.96 13.13
CA GLY A 94 -18.36 -1.27 12.19
C GLY A 94 -19.52 -2.04 12.80
N LYS A 95 -19.27 -2.93 13.78
CA LYS A 95 -20.32 -3.61 14.55
C LYS A 95 -21.03 -2.61 15.47
N ASP A 96 -20.29 -1.80 16.21
CA ASP A 96 -20.85 -0.84 17.17
C ASP A 96 -21.78 0.18 16.48
N ILE A 97 -21.39 0.71 15.30
CA ILE A 97 -22.20 1.66 14.54
C ILE A 97 -23.49 1.03 13.97
N ARG A 98 -23.54 -0.30 13.78
CA ARG A 98 -24.76 -1.01 13.34
C ARG A 98 -25.76 -1.24 14.47
N THR A 99 -25.32 -1.17 15.71
CA THR A 99 -26.16 -1.25 16.92
C THR A 99 -26.70 0.13 17.28
N PHE A 100 -27.80 0.23 18.04
CA PHE A 100 -28.33 1.53 18.42
C PHE A 100 -27.46 2.17 19.51
N PRO A 101 -27.21 3.49 19.48
CA PRO A 101 -26.42 4.15 20.52
C PRO A 101 -27.02 4.00 21.93
N ARG A 102 -28.34 3.77 22.04
CA ARG A 102 -29.02 3.47 23.31
C ARG A 102 -28.52 2.20 23.99
N ASP A 103 -28.13 1.20 23.20
CA ASP A 103 -27.61 -0.07 23.73
C ASP A 103 -26.22 0.12 24.38
N PHE A 104 -25.57 1.25 24.09
CA PHE A 104 -24.33 1.71 24.72
C PHE A 104 -24.56 2.75 25.82
N GLY A 105 -25.81 2.99 26.23
CA GLY A 105 -26.17 3.95 27.28
C GLY A 105 -26.23 5.41 26.82
N TYR A 106 -26.21 5.69 25.51
CA TYR A 106 -26.31 7.06 25.01
C TYR A 106 -27.77 7.51 24.88
N ALA A 107 -28.03 8.78 25.19
CA ALA A 107 -29.37 9.37 25.09
C ALA A 107 -29.89 9.52 23.63
N GLN A 108 -29.01 9.43 22.65
CA GLN A 108 -29.33 9.65 21.23
C GLN A 108 -29.75 8.34 20.53
N ASN A 109 -30.67 8.44 19.57
CA ASN A 109 -31.16 7.27 18.82
C ASN A 109 -30.32 6.93 17.58
N LEU A 110 -29.55 7.90 17.10
CA LEU A 110 -28.79 7.79 15.86
C LEU A 110 -27.34 8.16 16.11
N TRP A 111 -26.45 7.47 15.42
CA TRP A 111 -25.05 7.83 15.38
C TRP A 111 -24.84 9.15 14.62
N ASP A 112 -24.19 10.10 15.27
CA ASP A 112 -23.67 11.30 14.63
C ASP A 112 -22.14 11.38 14.77
N GLY A 113 -21.52 12.37 14.11
CA GLY A 113 -20.06 12.50 14.14
C GLY A 113 -19.49 12.85 15.52
N LYS A 114 -20.27 13.50 16.39
CA LYS A 114 -19.84 13.87 17.75
C LYS A 114 -19.94 12.67 18.68
N LEU A 115 -21.05 11.94 18.59
CA LEU A 115 -21.31 10.73 19.35
C LEU A 115 -20.31 9.63 19.01
N LEU A 116 -19.99 9.45 17.72
CA LEU A 116 -18.94 8.51 17.31
C LEU A 116 -17.56 8.96 17.80
N SER A 117 -17.25 10.25 17.76
CA SER A 117 -15.99 10.77 18.34
C SER A 117 -15.89 10.48 19.83
N TYR A 118 -16.98 10.64 20.58
CA TYR A 118 -17.05 10.34 22.00
C TYR A 118 -16.91 8.84 22.26
N HIS A 119 -17.66 8.01 21.53
CA HIS A 119 -17.60 6.55 21.66
C HIS A 119 -16.20 6.00 21.40
N LEU A 120 -15.50 6.53 20.39
CA LEU A 120 -14.13 6.13 20.07
C LEU A 120 -13.13 6.54 21.15
N LEU A 121 -13.35 7.67 21.82
CA LEU A 121 -12.53 8.10 22.93
C LEU A 121 -12.75 7.23 24.18
N GLU A 122 -14.00 6.93 24.52
CA GLU A 122 -14.35 6.17 25.72
C GLU A 122 -14.01 4.69 25.60
N LYS A 123 -14.34 4.06 24.47
CA LYS A 123 -14.22 2.60 24.30
C LYS A 123 -12.89 2.16 23.72
N PHE A 124 -12.29 2.98 22.84
CA PHE A 124 -11.07 2.63 22.11
C PHE A 124 -9.88 3.53 22.47
N HIS A 125 -10.07 4.56 23.30
CA HIS A 125 -9.05 5.56 23.65
C HIS A 125 -8.46 6.28 22.43
N ILE A 126 -9.25 6.44 21.36
CA ILE A 126 -8.84 7.10 20.13
C ILE A 126 -9.52 8.46 20.01
N SER A 127 -8.69 9.51 19.92
CA SER A 127 -9.15 10.85 19.62
C SER A 127 -9.23 11.07 18.10
N LEU A 128 -10.46 11.11 17.57
CA LEU A 128 -10.72 11.51 16.19
C LEU A 128 -11.51 12.80 16.12
N GLY A 129 -11.19 13.64 15.14
CA GLY A 129 -12.04 14.79 14.84
C GLY A 129 -13.38 14.38 14.22
N VAL A 130 -14.43 15.15 14.48
CA VAL A 130 -15.80 14.92 13.94
C VAL A 130 -15.82 14.68 12.42
N ARG A 131 -14.98 15.38 11.64
CA ARG A 131 -14.87 15.18 10.18
C ARG A 131 -14.32 13.79 9.81
N GLN A 132 -13.40 13.25 10.60
CA GLN A 132 -12.87 11.90 10.41
C GLN A 132 -13.93 10.85 10.74
N CYS A 133 -14.70 11.03 11.82
CA CYS A 133 -15.86 10.20 12.14
C CYS A 133 -16.92 10.22 11.03
N GLN A 134 -17.22 11.39 10.48
CA GLN A 134 -18.12 11.52 9.33
C GLN A 134 -17.61 10.82 8.06
N ARG A 135 -16.29 10.83 7.84
CA ARG A 135 -15.67 10.08 6.74
C ARG A 135 -15.75 8.58 6.99
N LEU A 136 -15.58 8.14 8.24
CA LEU A 136 -15.67 6.74 8.64
C LEU A 136 -17.04 6.15 8.35
N PHE A 137 -18.13 6.88 8.65
CA PHE A 137 -19.49 6.47 8.26
C PHE A 137 -19.60 6.18 6.76
N ARG A 138 -19.05 7.06 5.90
CA ARG A 138 -19.10 6.86 4.44
C ARG A 138 -18.29 5.64 4.00
N GLN A 139 -17.11 5.45 4.60
CA GLN A 139 -16.24 4.31 4.30
C GLN A 139 -16.87 2.97 4.72
N LEU A 140 -17.72 2.97 5.74
CA LEU A 140 -18.46 1.81 6.22
C LEU A 140 -19.84 1.66 5.53
N GLY A 141 -20.14 2.46 4.51
CA GLY A 141 -21.36 2.35 3.70
C GLY A 141 -22.61 3.04 4.29
N PHE A 142 -22.48 3.80 5.37
CA PHE A 142 -23.61 4.52 5.96
C PHE A 142 -23.96 5.79 5.19
N ARG A 143 -25.26 6.02 5.02
CA ARG A 143 -25.81 7.24 4.41
C ARG A 143 -26.29 8.21 5.48
N ARG A 144 -26.01 9.50 5.29
CA ARG A 144 -26.51 10.57 6.16
C ARG A 144 -28.04 10.63 6.07
N ARG A 145 -28.73 10.44 7.21
CA ARG A 145 -30.16 10.71 7.35
C ARG A 145 -30.35 12.02 8.09
N LYS A 146 -31.26 12.88 7.62
CA LYS A 146 -31.76 14.01 8.41
C LYS A 146 -32.80 13.46 9.38
N PRO A 147 -32.74 13.81 10.69
CA PRO A 147 -33.87 13.57 11.57
C PRO A 147 -35.08 14.30 10.98
N ARG A 148 -36.22 13.61 10.89
CA ARG A 148 -37.49 14.27 10.56
C ARG A 148 -37.96 15.00 11.82
N PRO A 149 -38.45 16.25 11.70
CA PRO A 149 -38.99 17.01 12.84
C PRO A 149 -40.19 16.31 13.46
#